data_AF-A0A4S4CHG1-F1
#
_entry.id   AF-A0A4S4CHG1-F1
#
_cell.length_a   1.000
_cell.length_b   1.000
_cell.length_c   1.000
_cell.angle_alpha   90.00
_cell.angle_beta   90.00
_cell.angle_gamma   90.00
#
_symmetry.space_group_name_H-M   'P 1'
#
loop_
_entity.id
_entity.type
_entity.pdbx_description
1 polymer ?
#
loop_
_entity_poly.entity_id
_entity_poly.type
_entity_poly.pdbx_seq_one_letter_code
_entity_poly.pdbx_strand_id
1 'polypeptide(L)'
;MAAHSTRSPLPPGQVSLSRSRIHSGPGTLTLDVPWPLLPLSIPAHWQAVPHTLTDLRRTPSDTVGATKHFQQVIASWYHVPLICESSGAAMTSTRPDSSEYLPYFSRYIDLVPAGDIVEILAAHAVSTPAVLEGLTLAQAAVRYAPDKWSVRQVIGHLSDTERVFAYRALRVARQEPAPAEGFDAPGWMQAAHFDRRDIPDLVAEWRSVRAASLNLFRSLTPPAWGRTGMANGHPISVQALAYIIAGHELHHLALLQRSYGVIGET
;
A
#
# COMPACT_ATOMS: atom_id res chain seq x y z
N MET A 1 9.25 49.16 68.81
CA MET A 1 9.45 50.22 67.79
C MET A 1 9.68 49.56 66.43
N ALA A 2 9.37 50.25 65.34
CA ALA A 2 9.55 49.78 63.95
C ALA A 2 11.02 49.32 63.70
N ALA A 3 11.29 48.16 63.11
CA ALA A 3 11.01 47.70 61.75
C ALA A 3 11.87 48.39 60.68
N HIS A 4 12.84 47.66 60.11
CA HIS A 4 13.39 47.79 58.76
C HIS A 4 13.88 46.41 58.31
N SER A 5 13.36 45.88 57.20
CA SER A 5 13.81 44.62 56.61
C SER A 5 14.00 44.81 55.11
N THR A 6 15.22 44.54 54.64
CA THR A 6 15.67 44.76 53.27
C THR A 6 15.13 43.70 52.32
N ARG A 7 14.48 44.11 51.23
CA ARG A 7 14.18 43.23 50.08
C ARG A 7 15.21 43.44 48.97
N SER A 8 15.88 42.37 48.58
CA SER A 8 16.65 42.31 47.33
C SER A 8 15.70 42.25 46.11
N PRO A 9 16.10 42.78 44.94
CA PRO A 9 15.28 42.75 43.73
C PRO A 9 15.26 41.35 43.08
N LEU A 10 14.12 40.99 42.47
CA LEU A 10 13.96 39.79 41.66
C LEU A 10 14.22 40.09 40.17
N PRO A 11 14.84 39.16 39.41
CA PRO A 11 15.03 39.32 37.97
C PRO A 11 13.72 39.09 37.18
N PRO A 12 13.60 39.63 35.96
CA PRO A 12 12.38 39.55 35.17
C PRO A 12 12.21 38.20 34.47
N GLY A 13 10.96 37.74 34.32
CA GLY A 13 10.62 36.63 33.42
C GLY A 13 9.84 35.46 34.04
N GLN A 14 8.66 35.72 34.60
CA GLN A 14 7.64 34.68 34.78
C GLN A 14 6.35 35.07 34.06
N VAL A 15 5.92 34.20 33.14
CA VAL A 15 4.67 34.33 32.38
C VAL A 15 3.50 33.96 33.28
N SER A 16 2.46 34.80 33.28
CA SER A 16 1.25 34.59 34.07
C SER A 16 0.45 33.39 33.57
N LEU A 17 0.29 32.36 34.41
CA LEU A 17 -0.67 31.28 34.18
C LEU A 17 -2.08 31.75 34.58
N SER A 18 -2.80 32.36 33.63
CA SER A 18 -4.21 32.66 33.78
C SER A 18 -5.02 31.36 33.89
N ARG A 19 -5.62 31.11 35.06
CA ARG A 19 -6.55 29.99 35.25
C ARG A 19 -7.82 30.22 34.44
N SER A 20 -7.92 29.60 33.26
CA SER A 20 -9.15 29.56 32.47
C SER A 20 -10.25 28.84 33.23
N ARG A 21 -11.26 29.60 33.67
CA ARG A 21 -12.41 29.12 34.44
C ARG A 21 -13.45 28.56 33.49
N ILE A 22 -13.48 27.23 33.32
CA ILE A 22 -14.44 26.54 32.45
C ILE A 22 -15.87 26.89 32.91
N HIS A 23 -16.62 27.56 32.03
CA HIS A 23 -18.06 27.73 32.18
C HIS A 23 -18.76 26.70 31.32
N SER A 24 -19.51 25.79 31.95
CA SER A 24 -20.37 24.84 31.27
C SER A 24 -21.70 25.51 30.88
N GLY A 25 -21.81 25.92 29.62
CA GLY A 25 -23.06 26.34 28.99
C GLY A 25 -23.27 25.59 27.66
N PRO A 26 -24.51 25.41 27.19
CA PRO A 26 -24.78 24.66 25.96
C PRO A 26 -24.42 25.52 24.73
N GLY A 27 -23.18 25.39 24.27
CA GLY A 27 -22.65 26.11 23.11
C GLY A 27 -21.88 25.16 22.19
N THR A 28 -22.25 25.18 20.91
CA THR A 28 -21.67 24.35 19.84
C THR A 28 -20.15 24.53 19.74
N LEU A 29 -19.39 23.43 19.76
CA LEU A 29 -17.97 23.43 19.43
C LEU A 29 -17.80 23.53 17.90
N THR A 30 -17.55 24.74 17.40
CA THR A 30 -17.08 24.95 16.03
C THR A 30 -15.59 24.63 15.94
N LEU A 31 -15.26 23.55 15.24
CA LEU A 31 -13.91 23.27 14.76
C LEU A 31 -13.70 24.02 13.43
N ASP A 32 -12.84 25.03 13.43
CA ASP A 32 -12.44 25.73 12.20
C ASP A 32 -11.56 24.82 11.33
N VAL A 33 -12.17 24.20 10.31
CA VAL A 33 -11.47 23.41 9.29
C VAL A 33 -11.46 24.21 7.98
N PRO A 34 -10.30 24.69 7.50
CA PRO A 34 -10.22 25.59 6.35
C PRO A 34 -10.22 24.83 5.03
N TRP A 35 -11.33 24.17 4.70
CA TRP A 35 -11.56 23.60 3.36
C TRP A 35 -12.96 23.92 2.83
N PRO A 36 -13.09 24.50 1.62
CA PRO A 36 -14.40 24.77 1.03
C PRO A 36 -15.07 23.45 0.64
N LEU A 37 -16.19 23.12 1.29
CA LEU A 37 -17.05 22.00 0.92
C LEU A 37 -17.78 22.31 -0.39
N LEU A 38 -17.22 21.86 -1.52
CA LEU A 38 -17.93 21.81 -2.80
C LEU A 38 -18.79 20.54 -2.85
N PRO A 39 -20.08 20.61 -3.25
CA PRO A 39 -20.93 19.44 -3.35
C PRO A 39 -20.51 18.55 -4.53
N LEU A 40 -20.24 17.26 -4.24
CA LEU A 40 -19.96 16.25 -5.25
C LEU A 40 -21.25 15.76 -5.91
N SER A 41 -21.53 16.25 -7.13
CA SER A 41 -22.59 15.72 -7.99
C SER A 41 -22.05 14.58 -8.87
N ILE A 42 -22.55 13.36 -8.67
CA ILE A 42 -22.17 12.20 -9.47
C ILE A 42 -22.90 12.24 -10.83
N PRO A 43 -22.21 12.14 -11.98
CA PRO A 43 -22.86 12.11 -13.30
C PRO A 43 -23.74 10.86 -13.51
N ALA A 44 -24.96 11.06 -14.03
CA ALA A 44 -25.98 10.02 -14.15
C ALA A 44 -25.63 8.83 -15.10
N HIS A 45 -24.55 8.92 -15.89
CA HIS A 45 -24.12 7.83 -16.78
C HIS A 45 -23.32 6.72 -16.07
N TRP A 46 -23.07 6.85 -14.75
CA TRP A 46 -22.47 5.79 -13.91
C TRP A 46 -23.47 4.71 -13.45
N GLN A 47 -24.68 4.67 -14.01
CA GLN A 47 -25.76 3.76 -13.61
C GLN A 47 -26.23 2.84 -14.75
N ALA A 48 -25.43 1.81 -15.11
CA ALA A 48 -25.92 0.52 -15.64
C ALA A 48 -24.78 -0.46 -15.98
N VAL A 49 -24.89 -1.71 -15.53
CA VAL A 49 -24.20 -2.88 -16.11
C VAL A 49 -25.17 -4.08 -16.10
N PRO A 50 -25.41 -4.77 -17.23
CA PRO A 50 -26.14 -6.04 -17.25
C PRO A 50 -25.19 -7.24 -17.15
N HIS A 51 -25.59 -8.29 -16.42
CA HIS A 51 -24.84 -9.55 -16.27
C HIS A 51 -25.56 -10.73 -16.96
N THR A 52 -24.79 -11.66 -17.55
CA THR A 52 -25.17 -13.09 -17.70
C THR A 52 -23.91 -13.99 -17.64
N LEU A 53 -24.09 -15.24 -17.17
CA LEU A 53 -23.05 -16.22 -16.78
C LEU A 53 -23.33 -17.62 -17.36
N THR A 54 -22.30 -18.45 -17.62
CA THR A 54 -22.26 -19.94 -17.53
C THR A 54 -20.79 -20.40 -17.72
N ASP A 55 -20.01 -20.76 -16.68
CA ASP A 55 -19.76 -22.09 -16.05
C ASP A 55 -19.19 -23.22 -16.96
N LEU A 56 -18.04 -23.80 -16.56
CA LEU A 56 -17.68 -25.23 -16.61
C LEU A 56 -16.32 -25.50 -15.90
N ARG A 57 -16.07 -26.74 -15.43
CA ARG A 57 -15.07 -27.10 -14.38
C ARG A 57 -14.10 -28.23 -14.79
N ARG A 58 -12.89 -28.30 -14.19
CA ARG A 58 -12.21 -29.53 -13.63
C ARG A 58 -10.84 -29.25 -12.97
N THR A 59 -10.22 -30.28 -12.38
CA THR A 59 -9.26 -30.25 -11.24
C THR A 59 -7.82 -30.74 -11.52
N PRO A 60 -6.80 -30.42 -10.68
CA PRO A 60 -5.36 -30.70 -10.93
C PRO A 60 -4.62 -31.58 -9.88
N SER A 61 -3.34 -31.88 -10.15
CA SER A 61 -2.30 -32.50 -9.31
C SER A 61 -0.93 -32.36 -10.02
N ASP A 62 0.28 -32.35 -9.41
CA ASP A 62 0.76 -32.31 -8.01
C ASP A 62 2.13 -31.58 -7.95
N THR A 63 2.57 -31.06 -6.79
CA THR A 63 3.72 -30.12 -6.69
C THR A 63 4.87 -30.55 -5.76
N VAL A 64 6.09 -30.68 -6.31
CA VAL A 64 7.36 -30.76 -5.52
C VAL A 64 8.51 -29.90 -6.11
N GLY A 65 8.40 -29.36 -7.34
CA GLY A 65 9.49 -28.62 -8.02
C GLY A 65 9.59 -27.10 -7.76
N ALA A 66 8.81 -26.56 -6.81
CA ALA A 66 8.29 -25.19 -6.90
C ALA A 66 9.31 -24.03 -6.81
N THR A 67 10.48 -24.17 -6.18
CA THR A 67 11.29 -22.99 -5.79
C THR A 67 12.14 -22.38 -6.91
N LYS A 68 12.71 -23.18 -7.83
CA LYS A 68 13.45 -22.64 -9.01
C LYS A 68 12.52 -22.27 -10.16
N HIS A 69 11.43 -23.02 -10.32
CA HIS A 69 10.44 -22.77 -11.37
C HIS A 69 9.75 -21.41 -11.18
N PHE A 70 9.51 -21.00 -9.93
CA PHE A 70 8.85 -19.75 -9.58
C PHE A 70 9.49 -18.47 -10.19
N GLN A 71 10.83 -18.38 -10.22
CA GLN A 71 11.51 -17.24 -10.85
C GLN A 71 11.41 -17.26 -12.38
N GLN A 72 11.32 -18.44 -13.01
CA GLN A 72 11.15 -18.58 -14.46
C GLN A 72 9.70 -18.30 -14.90
N VAL A 73 8.72 -18.70 -14.09
CA VAL A 73 7.29 -18.42 -14.31
C VAL A 73 7.00 -16.92 -14.16
N ILE A 74 7.53 -16.26 -13.12
CA ILE A 74 7.42 -14.79 -13.04
C ILE A 74 8.08 -14.10 -14.23
N ALA A 75 9.22 -14.63 -14.73
CA ALA A 75 9.87 -14.08 -15.91
C ALA A 75 9.05 -14.25 -17.22
N SER A 76 8.27 -15.34 -17.36
CA SER A 76 7.43 -15.55 -18.56
C SER A 76 6.33 -14.49 -18.69
N TRP A 77 5.86 -13.94 -17.57
CA TRP A 77 4.83 -12.90 -17.53
C TRP A 77 5.31 -11.55 -18.11
N TYR A 78 6.62 -11.35 -18.26
CA TYR A 78 7.23 -10.17 -18.88
C TYR A 78 7.46 -10.32 -20.40
N HIS A 79 6.91 -11.35 -21.04
CA HIS A 79 6.99 -11.52 -22.50
C HIS A 79 6.05 -10.62 -23.33
N VAL A 80 5.51 -9.55 -22.74
CA VAL A 80 5.15 -8.37 -23.53
C VAL A 80 6.44 -7.85 -24.18
N PRO A 81 6.51 -7.64 -25.50
CA PRO A 81 7.73 -7.14 -26.11
C PRO A 81 8.03 -5.76 -25.52
N LEU A 82 9.14 -5.67 -24.79
CA LEU A 82 9.73 -4.41 -24.33
C LEU A 82 10.24 -3.63 -25.55
N ILE A 83 9.33 -3.06 -26.34
CA ILE A 83 9.63 -1.96 -27.26
C ILE A 83 9.74 -0.70 -26.42
N CYS A 84 10.81 -0.67 -25.63
CA CYS A 84 11.38 0.55 -25.10
C CYS A 84 12.83 0.55 -25.61
N GLU A 85 13.03 1.07 -26.82
CA GLU A 85 14.34 1.66 -27.13
C GLU A 85 14.62 2.67 -26.02
N SER A 86 15.74 2.50 -25.32
CA SER A 86 16.04 3.28 -24.13
C SER A 86 16.28 4.74 -24.51
N SER A 87 15.21 5.54 -24.48
CA SER A 87 15.35 6.97 -24.30
C SER A 87 16.13 7.18 -22.99
N GLY A 88 17.24 7.91 -23.07
CA GLY A 88 18.33 7.89 -22.07
C GLY A 88 18.02 8.55 -20.72
N ALA A 89 16.83 8.35 -20.17
CA ALA A 89 16.52 8.62 -18.78
C ALA A 89 17.35 7.69 -17.89
N ALA A 90 18.17 8.26 -17.00
CA ALA A 90 18.90 7.50 -16.00
C ALA A 90 17.90 6.74 -15.11
N MET A 91 18.21 5.49 -14.74
CA MET A 91 17.34 4.71 -13.83
C MET A 91 17.08 5.52 -12.55
N THR A 92 15.81 5.72 -12.24
CA THR A 92 15.42 6.61 -11.12
C THR A 92 15.47 5.90 -9.78
N SER A 93 15.43 4.57 -9.81
CA SER A 93 15.52 3.68 -8.66
C SER A 93 16.68 2.68 -8.82
N THR A 94 17.35 2.35 -7.72
CA THR A 94 18.21 1.17 -7.59
C THR A 94 17.60 0.15 -6.62
N ARG A 95 18.05 -1.11 -6.69
CA ARG A 95 17.66 -2.13 -5.73
C ARG A 95 18.16 -1.70 -4.34
N PRO A 96 17.29 -1.67 -3.31
CA PRO A 96 17.67 -1.18 -1.97
C PRO A 96 18.68 -2.12 -1.31
N ASP A 97 19.60 -1.56 -0.53
CA ASP A 97 20.47 -2.33 0.36
C ASP A 97 19.68 -2.84 1.58
N SER A 98 20.15 -3.94 2.17
CA SER A 98 19.57 -4.55 3.38
C SER A 98 19.48 -3.63 4.61
N SER A 99 20.28 -2.57 4.67
CA SER A 99 20.18 -1.53 5.70
C SER A 99 19.03 -0.53 5.50
N GLU A 100 18.43 -0.49 4.30
CA GLU A 100 17.31 0.39 3.93
C GLU A 100 15.93 -0.20 4.25
N TYR A 101 15.85 -1.37 4.90
CA TYR A 101 14.57 -1.99 5.27
C TYR A 101 14.69 -3.01 6.42
N LEU A 102 13.53 -3.31 7.03
CA LEU A 102 13.38 -4.42 7.97
C LEU A 102 13.69 -5.76 7.30
N PRO A 103 14.57 -6.63 7.83
CA PRO A 103 14.96 -7.90 7.20
C PRO A 103 13.81 -8.82 6.77
N TYR A 104 12.65 -8.75 7.44
CA TYR A 104 11.42 -9.42 7.02
C TYR A 104 11.04 -9.15 5.54
N PHE A 105 11.34 -7.96 5.03
CA PHE A 105 10.97 -7.53 3.67
C PHE A 105 11.88 -8.07 2.55
N SER A 106 13.03 -8.70 2.86
CA SER A 106 13.86 -9.34 1.81
C SER A 106 13.03 -10.34 1.00
N ARG A 107 12.17 -11.11 1.67
CA ARG A 107 11.24 -12.08 1.06
C ARG A 107 10.29 -11.53 -0.02
N TYR A 108 10.14 -10.20 -0.10
CA TYR A 108 9.38 -9.50 -1.13
C TYR A 108 10.35 -8.92 -2.16
N ILE A 109 11.38 -8.20 -1.68
CA ILE A 109 12.39 -7.52 -2.52
C ILE A 109 13.14 -8.54 -3.40
N ASP A 110 13.40 -9.75 -2.93
CA ASP A 110 14.06 -10.85 -3.65
C ASP A 110 13.19 -11.44 -4.79
N LEU A 111 11.87 -11.17 -4.78
CA LEU A 111 10.96 -11.61 -5.85
C LEU A 111 10.94 -10.67 -7.04
N VAL A 112 11.36 -9.41 -6.85
CA VAL A 112 11.34 -8.38 -7.88
C VAL A 112 12.46 -8.65 -8.90
N PRO A 113 12.17 -8.71 -10.22
CA PRO A 113 13.20 -8.90 -11.23
C PRO A 113 14.15 -7.70 -11.33
N ALA A 114 15.18 -7.82 -12.16
CA ALA A 114 16.03 -6.67 -12.51
C ALA A 114 15.30 -5.73 -13.48
N GLY A 115 15.36 -4.42 -13.23
CA GLY A 115 14.72 -3.38 -14.02
C GLY A 115 14.49 -2.11 -13.20
N ASP A 116 13.95 -1.05 -13.81
CA ASP A 116 13.45 0.11 -13.07
C ASP A 116 12.12 -0.23 -12.39
N ILE A 117 11.98 0.13 -11.11
CA ILE A 117 10.83 -0.29 -10.30
C ILE A 117 9.51 0.33 -10.74
N VAL A 118 9.54 1.54 -11.34
CA VAL A 118 8.34 2.23 -11.80
C VAL A 118 7.76 1.52 -13.02
N GLU A 119 8.63 1.04 -13.92
CA GLU A 119 8.21 0.28 -15.10
C GLU A 119 7.77 -1.14 -14.74
N ILE A 120 8.39 -1.79 -13.74
CA ILE A 120 7.89 -3.06 -13.17
C ILE A 120 6.48 -2.87 -12.58
N LEU A 121 6.28 -1.84 -11.75
CA LEU A 121 4.96 -1.53 -11.15
C LEU A 121 3.90 -1.17 -12.21
N ALA A 122 4.32 -0.56 -13.32
CA ALA A 122 3.45 -0.22 -14.45
C ALA A 122 3.07 -1.46 -15.28
N ALA A 123 4.01 -2.39 -15.51
CA ALA A 123 3.72 -3.67 -16.15
C ALA A 123 2.72 -4.50 -15.30
N HIS A 124 2.95 -4.57 -13.98
CA HIS A 124 2.03 -5.20 -13.03
C HIS A 124 0.62 -4.58 -13.05
N ALA A 125 0.51 -3.26 -13.24
CA ALA A 125 -0.78 -2.56 -13.34
C ALA A 125 -1.64 -3.05 -14.53
N VAL A 126 -1.03 -3.71 -15.52
CA VAL A 126 -1.69 -4.35 -16.67
C VAL A 126 -1.89 -5.84 -16.43
N SER A 127 -0.84 -6.58 -16.04
CA SER A 127 -0.87 -8.05 -15.97
C SER A 127 -1.68 -8.60 -14.79
N THR A 128 -1.55 -8.00 -13.60
CA THR A 128 -2.22 -8.50 -12.39
C THR A 128 -3.75 -8.48 -12.51
N PRO A 129 -4.39 -7.37 -12.96
CA PRO A 129 -5.82 -7.37 -13.20
C PRO A 129 -6.29 -8.40 -14.23
N ALA A 130 -5.54 -8.64 -15.31
CA ALA A 130 -5.91 -9.62 -16.32
C ALA A 130 -6.00 -11.05 -15.75
N VAL A 131 -5.20 -11.36 -14.74
CA VAL A 131 -5.24 -12.64 -14.02
C VAL A 131 -6.37 -12.67 -12.97
N LEU A 132 -6.65 -11.55 -12.30
CA LEU A 132 -7.67 -11.48 -11.24
C LEU A 132 -9.10 -11.34 -11.76
N GLU A 133 -9.31 -10.63 -12.87
CA GLU A 133 -10.64 -10.40 -13.48
C GLU A 133 -11.24 -11.69 -14.07
N GLY A 134 -10.41 -12.71 -14.35
CA GLY A 134 -10.86 -14.04 -14.78
C GLY A 134 -11.39 -14.96 -13.67
N LEU A 135 -11.37 -14.53 -12.40
CA LEU A 135 -11.77 -15.36 -11.26
C LEU A 135 -13.29 -15.50 -11.13
N THR A 136 -13.80 -16.73 -11.13
CA THR A 136 -15.20 -17.04 -10.85
C THR A 136 -15.58 -16.75 -9.39
N LEU A 137 -16.89 -16.57 -9.12
CA LEU A 137 -17.42 -16.40 -7.75
C LEU A 137 -17.04 -17.55 -6.81
N ALA A 138 -16.90 -18.77 -7.33
CA ALA A 138 -16.47 -19.94 -6.56
C ALA A 138 -14.98 -19.81 -6.17
N GLN A 139 -14.10 -19.51 -7.14
CA GLN A 139 -12.68 -19.25 -6.90
C GLN A 139 -12.46 -18.09 -5.93
N ALA A 140 -13.22 -16.99 -6.08
CA ALA A 140 -13.18 -15.81 -5.22
C ALA A 140 -13.43 -16.12 -3.72
N ALA A 141 -14.20 -17.16 -3.43
CA ALA A 141 -14.56 -17.61 -2.09
C ALA A 141 -13.62 -18.67 -1.49
N VAL A 142 -12.67 -19.22 -2.28
CA VAL A 142 -11.76 -20.30 -1.81
C VAL A 142 -10.90 -19.80 -0.65
N ARG A 143 -10.76 -20.65 0.37
CA ARG A 143 -9.76 -20.56 1.45
C ARG A 143 -8.98 -21.87 1.43
N TYR A 144 -7.64 -21.81 1.46
CA TYR A 144 -6.82 -23.04 1.45
C TYR A 144 -6.77 -23.78 2.80
N ALA A 145 -7.16 -23.11 3.89
CA ALA A 145 -7.46 -23.71 5.18
C ALA A 145 -8.47 -22.83 5.96
N PRO A 146 -9.17 -23.35 6.98
CA PRO A 146 -10.29 -22.66 7.64
C PRO A 146 -9.94 -21.31 8.28
N ASP A 147 -8.71 -21.14 8.76
CA ASP A 147 -8.21 -19.93 9.41
C ASP A 147 -7.61 -18.91 8.42
N LYS A 148 -7.64 -19.22 7.12
CA LYS A 148 -6.97 -18.43 6.08
C LYS A 148 -7.94 -17.54 5.33
N TRP A 149 -7.39 -16.48 4.75
CA TRP A 149 -8.13 -15.51 3.96
C TRP A 149 -8.80 -16.17 2.76
N SER A 150 -9.91 -15.59 2.31
CA SER A 150 -10.45 -15.89 0.98
C SER A 150 -9.62 -15.20 -0.10
N VAL A 151 -9.82 -15.59 -1.35
CA VAL A 151 -9.21 -14.88 -2.50
C VAL A 151 -9.64 -13.41 -2.54
N ARG A 152 -10.91 -13.09 -2.25
CA ARG A 152 -11.38 -11.69 -2.08
C ARG A 152 -10.59 -10.94 -1.01
N GLN A 153 -10.37 -11.56 0.16
CA GLN A 153 -9.60 -10.98 1.24
C GLN A 153 -8.13 -10.76 0.85
N VAL A 154 -7.51 -11.67 0.09
CA VAL A 154 -6.16 -11.48 -0.46
C VAL A 154 -6.10 -10.28 -1.42
N ILE A 155 -7.08 -10.14 -2.33
CA ILE A 155 -7.10 -9.03 -3.30
C ILE A 155 -7.33 -7.69 -2.60
N GLY A 156 -8.28 -7.61 -1.65
CA GLY A 156 -8.50 -6.40 -0.85
C GLY A 156 -7.27 -6.02 -0.01
N HIS A 157 -6.57 -7.00 0.55
CA HIS A 157 -5.33 -6.79 1.30
C HIS A 157 -4.21 -6.14 0.46
N LEU A 158 -4.13 -6.40 -0.84
CA LEU A 158 -3.17 -5.73 -1.73
C LEU A 158 -3.41 -4.22 -1.74
N SER A 159 -4.66 -3.79 -1.95
CA SER A 159 -5.04 -2.37 -2.00
C SER A 159 -4.73 -1.63 -0.69
N ASP A 160 -5.09 -2.21 0.46
CA ASP A 160 -4.84 -1.58 1.76
C ASP A 160 -3.36 -1.53 2.12
N THR A 161 -2.61 -2.59 1.82
CA THR A 161 -1.18 -2.65 2.12
C THR A 161 -0.38 -1.71 1.23
N GLU A 162 -0.73 -1.63 -0.07
CA GLU A 162 -0.10 -0.69 -0.99
C GLU A 162 -0.38 0.77 -0.57
N ARG A 163 -1.58 1.12 -0.11
CA ARG A 163 -1.86 2.44 0.48
C ARG A 163 -0.95 2.78 1.65
N VAL A 164 -0.74 1.85 2.58
CA VAL A 164 0.14 2.05 3.74
C VAL A 164 1.58 2.27 3.29
N PHE A 165 2.08 1.48 2.33
CA PHE A 165 3.45 1.62 1.83
C PHE A 165 3.63 2.88 0.96
N ALA A 166 2.66 3.26 0.12
CA ALA A 166 2.68 4.50 -0.64
C ALA A 166 2.60 5.74 0.28
N TYR A 167 1.79 5.70 1.33
CA TYR A 167 1.75 6.78 2.34
C TYR A 167 3.09 6.92 3.09
N ARG A 168 3.72 5.79 3.45
CA ARG A 168 5.08 5.80 4.01
C ARG A 168 6.09 6.38 3.02
N ALA A 169 5.99 6.01 1.74
CA ALA A 169 6.88 6.50 0.69
C ALA A 169 6.74 8.02 0.51
N LEU A 170 5.50 8.53 0.50
CA LEU A 170 5.21 9.97 0.51
C LEU A 170 5.86 10.67 1.71
N ARG A 171 5.68 10.14 2.93
CA ARG A 171 6.28 10.73 4.15
C ARG A 171 7.80 10.80 4.08
N VAL A 172 8.46 9.68 3.75
CA VAL A 172 9.92 9.63 3.62
C VAL A 172 10.41 10.55 2.49
N ALA A 173 9.73 10.53 1.33
CA ALA A 173 10.04 11.40 0.19
C ALA A 173 9.83 12.89 0.48
N ARG A 174 9.09 13.25 1.53
CA ARG A 174 8.88 14.63 2.01
C ARG A 174 9.61 14.95 3.31
N GLN A 175 10.46 14.04 3.80
CA GLN A 175 11.28 14.21 5.01
C GLN A 175 10.46 14.49 6.28
N GLU A 176 9.26 13.89 6.37
CA GLU A 176 8.42 13.95 7.57
C GLU A 176 9.18 13.33 8.76
N PRO A 177 9.54 14.13 9.81
CA PRO A 177 10.46 13.68 10.86
C PRO A 177 9.84 12.68 11.83
N ALA A 178 8.51 12.65 11.99
CA ALA A 178 7.88 11.63 12.82
C ALA A 178 8.08 10.22 12.21
N PRO A 179 8.17 9.16 13.02
CA PRO A 179 8.14 7.79 12.51
C PRO A 179 6.77 7.44 11.94
N ALA A 180 6.72 6.52 10.97
CA ALA A 180 5.49 5.88 10.53
C ALA A 180 5.20 4.64 11.39
N GLU A 181 4.05 4.63 12.05
CA GLU A 181 3.64 3.51 12.92
C GLU A 181 3.20 2.28 12.12
N GLY A 182 3.17 1.14 12.82
CA GLY A 182 2.60 -0.10 12.30
C GLY A 182 1.07 -0.04 12.18
N PHE A 183 0.48 -1.11 11.65
CA PHE A 183 -0.96 -1.29 11.60
C PHE A 183 -1.34 -2.72 11.98
N ASP A 184 -2.50 -2.89 12.59
CA ASP A 184 -3.07 -4.18 12.94
C ASP A 184 -3.71 -4.83 11.70
N ALA A 185 -2.89 -5.47 10.88
CA ALA A 185 -3.37 -6.16 9.67
C ALA A 185 -4.47 -7.21 9.96
N PRO A 186 -4.39 -8.04 11.03
CA PRO A 186 -5.50 -8.90 11.46
C PRO A 186 -6.80 -8.13 11.77
N GLY A 187 -6.75 -7.06 12.57
CA GLY A 187 -7.93 -6.26 12.91
C GLY A 187 -8.53 -5.54 11.70
N TRP A 188 -7.68 -4.99 10.82
CA TRP A 188 -8.10 -4.37 9.56
C TRP A 188 -8.81 -5.39 8.66
N MET A 189 -8.28 -6.60 8.53
CA MET A 189 -8.91 -7.67 7.74
C MET A 189 -10.30 -8.07 8.25
N GLN A 190 -10.52 -8.05 9.57
CA GLN A 190 -11.84 -8.30 10.16
C GLN A 190 -12.83 -7.17 9.85
N ALA A 191 -12.37 -5.92 9.90
CA ALA A 191 -13.19 -4.72 9.65
C ALA A 191 -13.48 -4.46 8.16
N ALA A 192 -12.58 -4.85 7.25
CA ALA A 192 -12.67 -4.52 5.83
C ALA A 192 -13.81 -5.23 5.06
N HIS A 193 -14.34 -6.32 5.61
CA HIS A 193 -15.48 -7.07 5.06
C HIS A 193 -15.35 -7.48 3.56
N PHE A 194 -14.12 -7.67 3.05
CA PHE A 194 -13.86 -7.97 1.63
C PHE A 194 -14.64 -9.17 1.07
N ASP A 195 -15.00 -10.15 1.89
CA ASP A 195 -15.84 -11.30 1.48
C ASP A 195 -17.21 -10.91 0.92
N ARG A 196 -17.72 -9.70 1.26
CA ARG A 196 -18.99 -9.13 0.78
C ARG A 196 -18.85 -8.33 -0.52
N ARG A 197 -17.65 -8.20 -1.08
CA ARG A 197 -17.38 -7.41 -2.29
C ARG A 197 -17.09 -8.30 -3.48
N ASP A 198 -17.51 -7.86 -4.65
CA ASP A 198 -17.25 -8.59 -5.88
C ASP A 198 -15.84 -8.30 -6.43
N ILE A 199 -15.31 -9.27 -7.17
CA ILE A 199 -13.94 -9.21 -7.71
C ILE A 199 -13.72 -7.98 -8.60
N PRO A 200 -14.62 -7.59 -9.52
CA PRO A 200 -14.45 -6.37 -10.32
C PRO A 200 -14.27 -5.10 -9.48
N ASP A 201 -15.01 -4.94 -8.38
CA ASP A 201 -14.89 -3.79 -7.48
C ASP A 201 -13.55 -3.77 -6.75
N LEU A 202 -13.08 -4.93 -6.30
CA LEU A 202 -11.80 -5.08 -5.61
C LEU A 202 -10.62 -4.80 -6.56
N VAL A 203 -10.72 -5.25 -7.83
CA VAL A 203 -9.69 -4.99 -8.85
C VAL A 203 -9.73 -3.55 -9.36
N ALA A 204 -10.91 -2.95 -9.55
CA ALA A 204 -11.04 -1.55 -9.95
C ALA A 204 -10.47 -0.60 -8.88
N GLU A 205 -10.69 -0.92 -7.60
CA GLU A 205 -10.04 -0.23 -6.49
C GLU A 205 -8.52 -0.41 -6.51
N TRP A 206 -8.04 -1.64 -6.67
CA TRP A 206 -6.60 -1.93 -6.74
C TRP A 206 -5.92 -1.17 -7.88
N ARG A 207 -6.53 -1.14 -9.09
CA ARG A 207 -6.07 -0.35 -10.24
C ARG A 207 -5.95 1.14 -9.88
N SER A 208 -6.90 1.66 -9.11
CA SER A 208 -6.90 3.06 -8.65
C SER A 208 -5.81 3.35 -7.63
N VAL A 209 -5.55 2.42 -6.70
CA VAL A 209 -4.41 2.49 -5.76
C VAL A 209 -3.08 2.45 -6.51
N ARG A 210 -2.90 1.49 -7.43
CA ARG A 210 -1.70 1.36 -8.26
C ARG A 210 -1.43 2.59 -9.12
N ALA A 211 -2.47 3.18 -9.71
CA ALA A 211 -2.34 4.43 -10.45
C ALA A 211 -1.88 5.59 -9.54
N ALA A 212 -2.41 5.69 -8.32
CA ALA A 212 -1.98 6.70 -7.35
C ALA A 212 -0.52 6.48 -6.89
N SER A 213 -0.11 5.23 -6.63
CA SER A 213 1.29 4.87 -6.32
C SER A 213 2.24 5.24 -7.46
N LEU A 214 1.91 4.89 -8.70
CA LEU A 214 2.71 5.22 -9.88
C LEU A 214 2.84 6.73 -10.07
N ASN A 215 1.76 7.49 -9.88
CA ASN A 215 1.78 8.95 -9.95
C ASN A 215 2.65 9.55 -8.83
N LEU A 216 2.61 9.00 -7.62
CA LEU A 216 3.51 9.38 -6.53
C LEU A 216 4.97 9.15 -6.94
N PHE A 217 5.35 7.93 -7.30
CA PHE A 217 6.74 7.58 -7.62
C PHE A 217 7.30 8.36 -8.82
N ARG A 218 6.50 8.54 -9.89
CA ARG A 218 6.87 9.37 -11.06
C ARG A 218 7.02 10.86 -10.75
N SER A 219 6.40 11.36 -9.68
CA SER A 219 6.56 12.76 -9.22
C SER A 219 7.83 13.01 -8.41
N LEU A 220 8.58 11.97 -8.05
CA LEU A 220 9.75 12.09 -7.17
C LEU A 220 11.00 12.49 -7.94
N THR A 221 11.72 13.48 -7.41
CA THR A 221 13.05 13.84 -7.91
C THR A 221 14.07 12.74 -7.57
N PRO A 222 15.18 12.60 -8.32
CA PRO A 222 16.19 11.58 -8.03
C PRO A 222 16.72 11.61 -6.58
N PRO A 223 16.99 12.78 -5.96
CA PRO A 223 17.38 12.82 -4.54
C PRO A 223 16.28 12.40 -3.55
N ALA A 224 15.01 12.36 -3.96
CA ALA A 224 13.92 11.91 -3.10
C ALA A 224 13.83 10.38 -3.00
N TRP A 225 14.26 9.64 -4.03
CA TRP A 225 14.34 8.17 -4.00
C TRP A 225 15.33 7.64 -2.96
N GLY A 226 16.50 8.28 -2.84
CA GLY A 226 17.50 7.93 -1.83
C GLY A 226 17.19 8.39 -0.39
N ARG A 227 16.02 9.00 -0.13
CA ARG A 227 15.66 9.45 1.22
C ARG A 227 15.32 8.26 2.11
N THR A 228 15.80 8.32 3.34
CA THR A 228 15.48 7.39 4.43
C THR A 228 14.66 8.09 5.51
N GLY A 229 13.82 7.32 6.19
CA GLY A 229 13.06 7.72 7.38
C GLY A 229 12.88 6.52 8.30
N MET A 230 11.96 6.62 9.25
CA MET A 230 11.68 5.53 10.21
C MET A 230 10.27 4.98 10.03
N ALA A 231 10.15 3.66 9.93
CA ALA A 231 8.87 2.96 9.99
C ALA A 231 8.96 1.74 10.93
N ASN A 232 7.97 1.55 11.80
CA ASN A 232 7.95 0.49 12.81
C ASN A 232 9.22 0.45 13.70
N GLY A 233 9.90 1.59 13.92
CA GLY A 233 11.16 1.66 14.68
C GLY A 233 12.43 1.29 13.92
N HIS A 234 12.35 1.09 12.60
CA HIS A 234 13.49 0.73 11.74
C HIS A 234 13.68 1.72 10.58
N PRO A 235 14.93 1.86 10.06
CA PRO A 235 15.19 2.60 8.84
C PRO A 235 14.36 2.05 7.66
N ILE A 236 13.83 2.95 6.84
CA ILE A 236 13.22 2.59 5.55
C ILE A 236 13.45 3.68 4.50
N SER A 237 13.77 3.28 3.26
CA SER A 237 13.90 4.22 2.13
C SER A 237 12.69 4.22 1.19
N VAL A 238 12.59 5.25 0.35
CA VAL A 238 11.57 5.31 -0.71
C VAL A 238 11.76 4.19 -1.73
N GLN A 239 13.02 3.90 -2.11
CA GLN A 239 13.36 2.76 -2.98
C GLN A 239 12.89 1.44 -2.37
N ALA A 240 13.19 1.22 -1.08
CA ALA A 240 12.73 0.04 -0.37
C ALA A 240 11.21 -0.11 -0.40
N LEU A 241 10.46 0.97 -0.18
CA LEU A 241 8.99 0.94 -0.21
C LEU A 241 8.42 0.61 -1.59
N ALA A 242 9.02 1.11 -2.69
CA ALA A 242 8.60 0.74 -4.04
C ALA A 242 8.85 -0.75 -4.35
N TYR A 243 10.02 -1.28 -3.99
CA TYR A 243 10.35 -2.70 -4.13
C TYR A 243 9.49 -3.59 -3.23
N ILE A 244 9.15 -3.14 -2.02
CA ILE A 244 8.25 -3.83 -1.10
C ILE A 244 6.84 -3.95 -1.70
N ILE A 245 6.31 -2.90 -2.33
CA ILE A 245 4.99 -2.95 -3.01
C ILE A 245 4.99 -4.00 -4.12
N ALA A 246 5.95 -3.94 -5.05
CA ALA A 246 6.05 -4.90 -6.16
C ALA A 246 6.24 -6.35 -5.68
N GLY A 247 7.10 -6.54 -4.67
CA GLY A 247 7.38 -7.85 -4.10
C GLY A 247 6.25 -8.44 -3.25
N HIS A 248 5.47 -7.59 -2.56
CA HIS A 248 4.30 -7.99 -1.79
C HIS A 248 3.17 -8.49 -2.71
N GLU A 249 2.94 -7.78 -3.81
CA GLU A 249 2.05 -8.22 -4.90
C GLU A 249 2.46 -9.60 -5.44
N LEU A 250 3.71 -9.74 -5.90
CA LEU A 250 4.23 -11.01 -6.42
C LEU A 250 4.12 -12.15 -5.39
N HIS A 251 4.36 -11.87 -4.12
CA HIS A 251 4.21 -12.85 -3.03
C HIS A 251 2.78 -13.39 -2.90
N HIS A 252 1.77 -12.53 -3.08
CA HIS A 252 0.37 -12.90 -2.97
C HIS A 252 -0.17 -13.55 -4.24
N LEU A 253 0.25 -13.13 -5.44
CA LEU A 253 -0.06 -13.84 -6.68
C LEU A 253 0.49 -15.28 -6.64
N ALA A 254 1.74 -15.43 -6.20
CA ALA A 254 2.35 -16.74 -5.95
C ALA A 254 1.56 -17.61 -4.95
N LEU A 255 0.94 -16.99 -3.94
CA LEU A 255 0.08 -17.68 -2.98
C LEU A 255 -1.23 -18.13 -3.64
N LEU A 256 -1.90 -17.25 -4.40
CA LEU A 256 -3.11 -17.56 -5.16
C LEU A 256 -2.90 -18.70 -6.18
N GLN A 257 -1.73 -18.76 -6.79
CA GLN A 257 -1.33 -19.89 -7.64
C GLN A 257 -1.13 -21.16 -6.80
N ARG A 258 -0.10 -21.20 -5.95
CA ARG A 258 0.39 -22.45 -5.32
C ARG A 258 -0.51 -23.03 -4.22
N SER A 259 -1.31 -22.20 -3.55
CA SER A 259 -2.09 -22.60 -2.37
C SER A 259 -3.60 -22.56 -2.59
N TYR A 260 -4.10 -21.68 -3.45
CA TYR A 260 -5.52 -21.63 -3.79
C TYR A 260 -5.84 -22.36 -5.11
N GLY A 261 -4.87 -22.49 -6.04
CA GLY A 261 -5.08 -23.14 -7.34
C GLY A 261 -6.09 -22.40 -8.23
N VAL A 262 -6.28 -21.10 -8.00
CA VAL A 262 -7.34 -20.29 -8.66
C VAL A 262 -6.85 -19.49 -9.86
N ILE A 263 -5.53 -19.31 -9.98
CA ILE A 263 -4.88 -18.73 -11.15
C ILE A 263 -3.96 -19.80 -11.74
N GLY A 264 -3.85 -19.84 -13.08
CA GLY A 264 -3.18 -20.93 -13.78
C GLY A 264 -1.67 -21.02 -13.54
N GLU A 265 -1.09 -22.16 -13.89
CA GLU A 265 0.30 -22.20 -14.36
C GLU A 265 0.34 -21.54 -15.75
N THR A 266 1.26 -20.61 -15.95
CA THR A 266 1.43 -19.81 -17.18
C THR A 266 2.89 -19.70 -17.59
#